data_AF-A0A6N6T3K9-F1
#
_entry.id   AF-A0A6N6T3K9-F1
#
_cell.length_a   1.000
_cell.length_b   1.000
_cell.length_c   1.000
_cell.angle_alpha   90.00
_cell.angle_beta   90.00
_cell.angle_gamma   90.00
#
_symmetry.space_group_name_H-M   'P 1'
#
loop_
_entity.id
_entity.type
_entity.pdbx_description
1 polymer ?
#
loop_
_entity_poly.entity_id
_entity_poly.type
_entity_poly.pdbx_seq_one_letter_code
_entity_poly.pdbx_strand_id
1 'polypeptide(L)'
;MLVTGVIGSDTHIVGNRILSLALEKAGFRVVSLGALTPASDFIKAAVETAADAILVSSLYGQGELDCRGFRDMCIEAGLDDLLLYVGGNLVVGKRSWEETEKTYLNMGFDRAFAPGTRTPDVIRLLNEDFAARAQGQPIARVKA
;
A
#
# COMPACT_ATOMS: atom_id res chain seq x y z
N MET A 1 -0.55 12.40 -6.40
CA MET A 1 -1.54 12.25 -5.32
C MET A 1 -1.40 10.84 -4.72
N LEU A 2 -1.59 10.65 -3.42
CA LEU A 2 -1.51 9.34 -2.76
C LEU A 2 -2.83 9.04 -2.06
N VAL A 3 -3.28 7.79 -2.09
CA VAL A 3 -4.42 7.32 -1.30
C VAL A 3 -3.92 6.38 -0.22
N THR A 4 -4.33 6.61 1.03
CA THR A 4 -4.00 5.71 2.13
C THR A 4 -5.23 5.32 2.93
N GLY A 5 -5.19 4.17 3.60
CA GLY A 5 -6.34 3.69 4.35
C GLY A 5 -6.05 2.36 5.03
N VAL A 6 -6.98 1.96 5.89
CA VAL A 6 -6.97 0.67 6.56
C VAL A 6 -8.06 -0.20 5.94
N ILE A 7 -7.66 -1.34 5.35
CA ILE A 7 -8.56 -2.19 4.55
C ILE A 7 -9.36 -3.17 5.41
N GLY A 8 -10.57 -3.48 4.96
CA GLY A 8 -11.34 -4.61 5.46
C GLY A 8 -12.03 -4.29 6.79
N SER A 9 -11.90 -5.17 7.78
CA SER A 9 -12.53 -5.02 9.11
C SER A 9 -11.57 -4.46 10.17
N ASP A 10 -10.48 -3.82 9.77
CA ASP A 10 -9.47 -3.31 10.67
C ASP A 10 -9.77 -1.87 11.15
N THR A 11 -9.66 -1.67 12.47
CA THR A 11 -9.91 -0.40 13.17
C THR A 11 -8.63 0.35 13.53
N HIS A 12 -7.44 -0.23 13.27
CA HIS A 12 -6.16 0.32 13.68
C HIS A 12 -5.68 1.47 12.78
N ILE A 13 -6.28 2.65 12.97
CA ILE A 13 -6.03 3.84 12.15
C ILE A 13 -4.73 4.60 12.50
N VAL A 14 -4.14 4.36 13.69
CA VAL A 14 -3.02 5.17 14.21
C VAL A 14 -1.79 5.08 13.31
N GLY A 15 -1.39 3.88 12.90
CA GLY A 15 -0.23 3.69 12.02
C GLY A 15 -0.41 4.38 10.66
N ASN A 16 -1.59 4.20 10.06
CA ASN A 16 -1.94 4.87 8.81
C ASN A 16 -1.93 6.40 8.96
N ARG A 17 -2.46 6.94 10.05
CA ARG A 17 -2.47 8.40 10.28
C ARG A 17 -1.07 8.98 10.47
N ILE A 18 -0.18 8.27 11.16
CA ILE A 18 1.23 8.66 11.28
C ILE A 18 1.90 8.67 9.90
N LEU A 19 1.61 7.67 9.06
CA LEU A 19 2.13 7.61 7.70
C LEU A 19 1.59 8.74 6.83
N SER A 20 0.28 9.01 6.84
CA SER A 20 -0.33 10.11 6.08
C SER A 20 0.30 11.45 6.46
N LEU A 21 0.44 11.74 7.77
CA LEU A 21 1.07 12.97 8.23
C LEU A 21 2.54 13.09 7.81
N ALA A 22 3.28 11.97 7.80
CA ALA A 22 4.67 11.96 7.36
C ALA A 22 4.80 12.21 5.84
N LEU A 23 3.91 11.61 5.04
CA LEU A 23 3.83 11.83 3.60
C LEU A 23 3.45 13.27 3.27
N GLU A 24 2.46 13.83 3.97
CA GLU A 24 2.08 15.24 3.82
C GLU A 24 3.24 16.18 4.16
N LYS A 25 3.97 15.91 5.25
CA LYS A 25 5.18 16.67 5.62
C LYS A 25 6.30 16.56 4.59
N ALA A 26 6.39 15.43 3.88
CA ALA A 26 7.34 15.25 2.78
C ALA A 26 6.89 15.94 1.48
N GLY A 27 5.72 16.60 1.47
CA GLY A 27 5.21 17.36 0.32
C GLY A 27 4.25 16.59 -0.58
N PHE A 28 3.90 15.35 -0.23
CA PHE A 28 2.90 14.59 -0.98
C PHE A 28 1.48 15.05 -0.62
N ARG A 29 0.58 15.04 -1.60
CA ARG A 29 -0.85 15.19 -1.34
C ARG A 29 -1.45 13.83 -1.02
N VAL A 30 -2.10 13.69 0.13
CA VAL A 30 -2.60 12.42 0.64
C VAL A 30 -4.11 12.50 0.89
N VAL A 31 -4.84 11.50 0.40
CA VAL A 31 -6.25 11.26 0.72
C VAL A 31 -6.34 10.04 1.61
N SER A 32 -6.77 10.23 2.86
CA SER A 32 -6.89 9.15 3.83
C SER A 32 -8.34 8.68 3.93
N LEU A 33 -8.61 7.41 3.58
CA LEU A 33 -9.96 6.82 3.55
C LEU A 33 -10.46 6.34 4.93
N GLY A 34 -9.63 6.46 5.96
CA GLY A 34 -9.96 6.06 7.31
C GLY A 34 -9.75 4.57 7.56
N ALA A 35 -10.62 4.00 8.38
CA ALA A 35 -10.61 2.59 8.77
C ALA A 35 -11.88 1.88 8.30
N LEU A 36 -11.84 0.55 8.31
CA LEU A 36 -12.91 -0.30 7.81
C LEU A 36 -13.24 -0.08 6.32
N THR A 37 -12.23 0.28 5.52
CA THR A 37 -12.44 0.70 4.13
C THR A 37 -12.45 -0.52 3.20
N PRO A 38 -13.49 -0.74 2.38
CA PRO A 38 -13.49 -1.82 1.40
C PRO A 38 -12.55 -1.52 0.23
N ALA A 39 -12.04 -2.57 -0.42
CA ALA A 39 -11.13 -2.45 -1.56
C ALA A 39 -11.66 -1.55 -2.68
N SER A 40 -12.97 -1.63 -2.95
CA SER A 40 -13.64 -0.82 -3.97
C SER A 40 -13.57 0.68 -3.70
N ASP A 41 -13.56 1.12 -2.44
CA ASP A 41 -13.47 2.54 -2.11
C ASP A 41 -12.05 3.09 -2.28
N PHE A 42 -11.02 2.27 -2.07
CA PHE A 42 -9.65 2.63 -2.45
C PHE A 42 -9.53 2.91 -3.93
N ILE A 43 -10.14 2.06 -4.76
CA ILE A 43 -10.10 2.18 -6.21
C ILE A 43 -10.87 3.41 -6.67
N LYS A 44 -12.09 3.63 -6.16
CA LYS A 44 -12.86 4.85 -6.47
C LYS A 44 -12.08 6.10 -6.12
N ALA A 45 -11.54 6.17 -4.90
CA ALA A 45 -10.76 7.32 -4.46
C ALA A 45 -9.51 7.52 -5.32
N ALA A 46 -8.82 6.45 -5.71
CA ALA A 46 -7.66 6.54 -6.59
C ALA A 46 -8.02 7.07 -7.99
N VAL A 47 -9.15 6.63 -8.55
CA VAL A 47 -9.68 7.15 -9.82
C VAL A 47 -10.09 8.62 -9.69
N GLU A 48 -10.90 8.96 -8.69
CA GLU A 48 -11.42 10.32 -8.48
C GLU A 48 -10.30 11.35 -8.22
N THR A 49 -9.22 10.91 -7.59
CA THR A 49 -8.12 11.79 -7.18
C THR A 49 -6.92 11.73 -8.11
N ALA A 50 -6.98 10.92 -9.17
CA ALA A 50 -5.86 10.60 -10.05
C ALA A 50 -4.61 10.24 -9.23
N ALA A 51 -4.73 9.24 -8.37
CA ALA A 51 -3.66 8.80 -7.49
C ALA A 51 -2.51 8.16 -8.27
N ASP A 52 -1.28 8.42 -7.84
CA ASP A 52 -0.08 7.81 -8.37
C ASP A 52 0.31 6.54 -7.57
N ALA A 53 -0.16 6.43 -6.33
CA ALA A 53 0.04 5.29 -5.45
C ALA A 53 -1.12 5.09 -4.47
N ILE A 54 -1.35 3.83 -4.09
CA ILE A 54 -2.25 3.41 -3.01
C ILE A 54 -1.41 2.70 -1.95
N LEU A 55 -1.51 3.17 -0.70
CA LEU A 55 -0.88 2.55 0.46
C LEU A 55 -1.96 1.96 1.36
N VAL A 56 -2.03 0.63 1.36
CA VAL A 56 -3.01 -0.14 2.13
C VAL A 56 -2.40 -0.58 3.45
N SER A 57 -3.15 -0.43 4.54
CA SER A 57 -2.76 -0.96 5.84
C SER A 57 -3.71 -2.06 6.33
N SER A 58 -3.15 -3.13 6.89
CA SER A 58 -3.90 -4.20 7.57
C SER A 58 -3.11 -4.72 8.78
N LEU A 59 -3.72 -4.72 9.96
CA LEU A 59 -3.15 -5.12 11.25
C LEU A 59 -3.88 -6.30 11.90
N TYR A 60 -5.03 -6.71 11.38
CA TYR A 60 -5.80 -7.85 11.89
C TYR A 60 -5.43 -9.20 11.25
N GLY A 61 -4.45 -9.19 10.35
CA GLY A 61 -3.80 -10.37 9.78
C GLY A 61 -4.64 -11.19 8.78
N GLN A 62 -5.80 -10.69 8.36
CA GLN A 62 -6.55 -11.22 7.21
C GLN A 62 -6.29 -10.42 5.92
N GLY A 63 -5.22 -9.62 5.88
CA GLY A 63 -4.88 -8.80 4.72
C GLY A 63 -4.77 -9.59 3.41
N GLU A 64 -4.37 -10.87 3.45
CA GLU A 64 -4.33 -11.73 2.27
C GLU A 64 -5.71 -11.92 1.63
N LEU A 65 -6.78 -11.96 2.43
CA LEU A 65 -8.16 -12.11 1.92
C LEU A 65 -8.68 -10.80 1.33
N ASP A 66 -8.44 -9.68 2.01
CA ASP A 66 -8.91 -8.36 1.56
C ASP A 66 -8.15 -7.84 0.34
N CYS A 67 -6.86 -8.16 0.24
CA CYS A 67 -6.00 -7.74 -0.85
C CYS A 67 -6.06 -8.68 -2.07
N ARG A 68 -6.73 -9.82 -1.97
CA ARG A 68 -6.84 -10.78 -3.07
C ARG A 68 -7.67 -10.18 -4.21
N GLY A 69 -7.10 -10.15 -5.40
CA GLY A 69 -7.74 -9.54 -6.58
C GLY A 69 -7.71 -8.01 -6.59
N PHE A 70 -7.07 -7.37 -5.60
CA PHE A 70 -6.97 -5.91 -5.53
C PHE A 70 -6.26 -5.33 -6.76
N ARG A 71 -5.18 -5.98 -7.21
CA ARG A 71 -4.47 -5.58 -8.44
C ARG A 71 -5.34 -5.70 -9.67
N ASP A 72 -6.09 -6.79 -9.82
CA ASP A 72 -6.98 -6.99 -10.97
C ASP A 72 -8.06 -5.90 -11.01
N MET A 73 -8.67 -5.59 -9.86
CA MET A 73 -9.66 -4.51 -9.77
C MET A 73 -9.05 -3.13 -10.09
N CYS A 74 -7.78 -2.87 -9.71
CA CYS A 74 -7.07 -1.65 -10.10
C CYS A 74 -6.89 -1.58 -11.63
N ILE A 75 -6.48 -2.69 -12.26
CA ILE A 75 -6.30 -2.77 -13.71
C ILE A 75 -7.64 -2.55 -14.44
N GLU A 76 -8.71 -3.19 -13.97
CA GLU A 76 -10.06 -3.01 -14.53
C GLU A 76 -10.56 -1.56 -14.44
N ALA A 77 -10.11 -0.82 -13.42
CA ALA A 77 -10.41 0.59 -13.23
C ALA A 77 -9.47 1.55 -14.00
N GLY A 78 -8.50 1.04 -14.77
CA GLY A 78 -7.52 1.84 -15.51
C GLY A 78 -6.38 2.41 -14.64
N LEU A 79 -6.08 1.76 -13.52
CA LEU A 79 -4.98 2.10 -12.61
C LEU A 79 -3.81 1.11 -12.76
N ASP A 80 -3.54 0.63 -13.97
CA ASP A 80 -2.53 -0.40 -14.24
C ASP A 80 -1.10 0.02 -13.87
N ASP A 81 -0.81 1.31 -13.97
CA ASP A 81 0.49 1.93 -13.72
C ASP A 81 0.63 2.47 -12.28
N LEU A 82 -0.41 2.36 -11.45
CA LEU A 82 -0.40 2.86 -10.07
C LEU A 82 0.47 1.98 -9.15
N LEU A 83 1.24 2.62 -8.25
CA LEU A 83 2.03 1.91 -7.24
C LEU A 83 1.15 1.35 -6.11
N LEU A 84 1.24 0.05 -5.84
CA LEU A 84 0.49 -0.63 -4.79
C LEU A 84 1.39 -1.05 -3.64
N TYR A 85 1.22 -0.41 -2.49
CA TYR A 85 1.94 -0.75 -1.28
C TYR A 85 1.01 -1.32 -0.23
N VAL A 86 1.51 -2.28 0.54
CA VAL A 86 0.80 -2.86 1.68
C VAL A 86 1.68 -2.86 2.92
N GLY A 87 1.12 -2.60 4.09
CA GLY A 87 1.90 -2.60 5.33
C GLY A 87 1.08 -2.85 6.59
N GLY A 88 1.75 -3.33 7.63
CA GLY A 88 1.11 -3.62 8.92
C GLY A 88 1.35 -5.07 9.36
N ASN A 89 0.44 -5.60 10.16
CA ASN A 89 0.50 -6.99 10.60
C ASN A 89 -0.33 -7.85 9.64
N LEU A 90 0.33 -8.23 8.56
CA LEU A 90 -0.26 -8.82 7.37
C LEU A 90 -0.61 -10.31 7.48
N VAL A 91 -0.17 -10.98 8.55
CA VAL A 91 -0.40 -12.41 8.79
C VAL A 91 -0.69 -12.67 10.27
N VAL A 92 -1.59 -13.62 10.55
CA VAL A 92 -1.77 -14.18 11.90
C VAL A 92 -1.06 -15.55 11.96
N GLY A 93 0.00 -15.69 12.77
CA GLY A 93 0.63 -17.00 13.02
C GLY A 93 2.16 -17.05 12.87
N LYS A 94 2.70 -18.25 12.64
CA LYS A 94 4.15 -18.55 12.58
C LYS A 94 4.72 -18.54 11.15
N ARG A 95 4.28 -17.61 10.30
CA ARG A 95 4.86 -17.45 8.95
C ARG A 95 6.05 -16.50 9.01
N SER A 96 7.11 -16.80 8.28
CA SER A 96 8.25 -15.89 8.18
C SER A 96 7.84 -14.59 7.46
N TRP A 97 8.55 -13.49 7.72
CA TRP A 97 8.30 -12.23 7.01
C TRP A 97 8.56 -12.39 5.49
N GLU A 98 9.61 -13.11 5.11
CA GLU A 98 9.96 -13.34 3.70
C GLU A 98 8.86 -14.04 2.91
N GLU A 99 8.19 -15.03 3.51
CA GLU A 99 7.06 -15.70 2.89
C GLU A 99 5.85 -14.78 2.77
N THR A 100 5.58 -14.00 3.82
CA THR A 100 4.50 -13.01 3.82
C THR A 100 4.71 -11.99 2.70
N GLU A 101 5.90 -11.39 2.62
CA GLU A 101 6.26 -10.43 1.57
C GLU A 101 6.08 -11.03 0.17
N LYS A 102 6.62 -12.23 -0.07
CA LYS A 102 6.48 -12.92 -1.36
C LYS A 102 5.01 -13.13 -1.75
N THR A 103 4.14 -13.45 -0.80
CA THR A 103 2.71 -13.62 -1.08
C THR A 103 2.08 -12.33 -1.60
N TYR A 104 2.31 -11.19 -0.94
CA TYR A 104 1.74 -9.92 -1.39
C TYR A 104 2.34 -9.43 -2.71
N LEU A 105 3.64 -9.64 -2.93
CA LEU A 105 4.27 -9.35 -4.22
C LEU A 105 3.68 -10.20 -5.36
N ASN A 106 3.39 -11.48 -5.09
CA ASN A 106 2.73 -12.37 -6.05
C ASN A 106 1.26 -12.01 -6.28
N MET A 107 0.61 -11.34 -5.34
CA MET A 107 -0.74 -10.78 -5.50
C MET A 107 -0.77 -9.49 -6.33
N GLY A 108 0.39 -8.96 -6.72
CA GLY A 108 0.49 -7.78 -7.59
C GLY A 108 0.76 -6.47 -6.86
N PHE A 109 1.13 -6.51 -5.58
CA PHE A 109 1.69 -5.36 -4.87
C PHE A 109 3.14 -5.14 -5.27
N ASP A 110 3.56 -3.88 -5.30
CA ASP A 110 4.93 -3.49 -5.62
C ASP A 110 5.84 -3.58 -4.39
N ARG A 111 5.31 -3.29 -3.19
CA ARG A 111 6.04 -3.40 -1.92
C ARG A 111 5.14 -3.86 -0.77
N ALA A 112 5.72 -4.66 0.14
CA ALA A 112 5.11 -5.02 1.42
C ALA A 112 6.00 -4.55 2.58
N PHE A 113 5.40 -4.01 3.65
CA PHE A 113 6.11 -3.44 4.79
C PHE A 113 5.78 -4.16 6.10
N ALA A 114 6.82 -4.58 6.81
CA ALA A 114 6.72 -5.26 8.09
C ALA A 114 6.18 -4.32 9.17
N PRO A 115 5.54 -4.85 10.23
CA PRO A 115 5.21 -4.05 11.39
C PRO A 115 6.49 -3.44 11.99
N GLY A 116 6.45 -2.15 12.32
CA GLY A 116 7.62 -1.41 12.83
C GLY A 116 8.47 -0.72 11.76
N THR A 117 8.12 -0.84 10.48
CA THR A 117 8.75 -0.04 9.42
C THR A 117 8.60 1.45 9.70
N ARG A 118 9.69 2.21 9.59
CA ARG A 118 9.68 3.66 9.85
C ARG A 118 9.14 4.41 8.64
N THR A 119 8.34 5.45 8.90
CA THR A 119 7.77 6.29 7.82
C THR A 119 8.81 6.92 6.89
N PRO A 120 10.03 7.34 7.33
CA PRO A 120 11.03 7.87 6.42
C PRO A 120 11.53 6.84 5.40
N ASP A 121 11.59 5.56 5.77
CA ASP A 121 12.00 4.48 4.86
C ASP A 121 10.96 4.28 3.76
N VAL A 122 9.66 4.31 4.11
CA VAL A 122 8.56 4.24 3.14
C VAL A 122 8.61 5.42 2.18
N ILE A 123 8.82 6.64 2.69
CA ILE A 123 8.93 7.87 1.87
C ILE A 123 10.13 7.80 0.92
N ARG A 124 11.29 7.31 1.40
CA ARG A 124 12.48 7.13 0.58
C ARG A 124 12.20 6.16 -0.58
N LEU A 125 11.65 4.99 -0.28
CA LEU A 125 11.32 3.98 -1.28
C LEU A 125 10.26 4.46 -2.28
N LEU A 126 9.27 5.23 -1.80
CA LEU A 126 8.25 5.82 -2.66
C LEU A 126 8.87 6.80 -3.68
N ASN A 127 9.82 7.63 -3.26
CA ASN A 127 10.53 8.53 -4.17
C ASN A 127 11.40 7.76 -5.18
N GLU A 128 12.08 6.71 -4.73
CA GLU A 128 12.89 5.83 -5.61
C GLU A 128 12.02 5.16 -6.67
N ASP A 129 10.83 4.68 -6.31
CA ASP A 129 9.92 4.01 -7.23
C ASP A 129 9.27 4.99 -8.21
N PHE A 130 8.89 6.18 -7.77
CA PHE A 130 8.42 7.22 -8.69
C PHE A 130 9.52 7.63 -9.68
N ALA A 131 10.77 7.73 -9.22
CA ALA A 131 11.90 8.02 -10.10
C ALA A 131 12.16 6.88 -11.10
N ALA A 132 12.10 5.62 -10.66
CA ALA A 132 12.26 4.45 -11.52
C ALA A 132 11.15 4.39 -12.58
N ARG A 133 9.89 4.62 -12.18
CA ARG A 133 8.73 4.67 -13.07
C ARG A 133 8.85 5.79 -14.10
N ALA A 134 9.28 6.99 -13.68
CA ALA A 134 9.53 8.10 -14.59
C ALA A 134 10.62 7.79 -15.64
N GLN A 135 11.54 6.87 -15.33
CA GLN A 135 12.60 6.41 -16.22
C GLN A 135 12.23 5.12 -17.00
N GLY A 136 11.01 4.60 -16.85
CA GLY A 136 10.57 3.35 -17.47
C GLY A 136 11.34 2.11 -16.96
N GLN A 137 11.93 2.20 -15.77
CA GLN A 137 12.66 1.09 -15.16
C GLN A 137 11.74 0.23 -14.31
N PRO A 138 11.97 -1.09 -14.25
CA PRO A 138 11.23 -1.96 -13.36
C PRO A 138 11.47 -1.55 -11.90
N ILE A 139 10.38 -1.48 -11.13
CA ILE A 139 10.44 -1.17 -9.70
C ILE A 139 11.28 -2.24 -9.00
N ALA A 140 12.32 -1.79 -8.29
CA ALA A 140 13.23 -2.69 -7.58
C ALA A 140 12.50 -3.33 -6.39
N ARG A 141 12.05 -4.57 -6.57
CA ARG A 141 11.50 -5.39 -5.48
C ARG A 141 12.57 -5.49 -4.37
N VAL A 142 12.18 -5.26 -3.11
CA VAL A 142 13.11 -5.34 -1.96
C VAL A 142 13.80 -6.70 -2.03
N LYS A 143 15.14 -6.69 -2.07
CA LYS A 143 15.91 -7.91 -1.83
C LYS A 143 15.85 -8.18 -0.34
N ALA A 144 15.30 -9.35 0.01
CA ALA A 144 15.34 -9.94 1.33
C ALA A 144 16.74 -9.89 1.95
#